data_AF-A0A7J8QXD8-F1
#
_entry.id   AF-A0A7J8QXD8-F1
#
_cell.length_a   1.000
_cell.length_b   1.000
_cell.length_c   1.000
_cell.angle_alpha   90.00
_cell.angle_beta   90.00
_cell.angle_gamma   90.00
#
_symmetry.space_group_name_H-M   'P 1'
#
loop_
_entity.id
_entity.type
_entity.pdbx_description
1 polymer ?
#
loop_
_entity_poly.entity_id
_entity_poly.type
_entity_poly.pdbx_seq_one_letter_code
_entity_poly.pdbx_strand_id
1 'polypeptide(L)'
;GNLKDNHGGWIIGFSHLLGKCSILEAELWGILDSLALVQEKQGNKVLIQTNSLEAIKAIQDSVLTSSRSTLIKWIHHLLKNVED
;
A
#
# COMPACT_ATOMS: atom_id res chain seq x y z
N GLY A 1 3.34 -5.53 7.71
CA GLY A 1 3.29 -4.19 8.31
C GLY A 1 2.36 -4.20 9.51
N ASN A 2 1.82 -3.06 9.90
CA ASN A 2 0.74 -2.98 10.88
C ASN A 2 -0.27 -1.91 10.47
N LEU A 3 -1.52 -2.11 10.86
CA LEU A 3 -2.57 -1.11 10.77
C LEU A 3 -2.81 -0.53 12.14
N LYS A 4 -3.04 0.78 12.16
CA LYS A 4 -3.37 1.54 13.35
C LYS A 4 -4.63 2.35 13.11
N ASP A 5 -5.36 2.62 14.18
CA ASP A 5 -6.45 3.59 14.14
C ASP A 5 -5.90 5.03 14.04
N ASN A 6 -6.81 6.00 13.94
CA ASN A 6 -6.50 7.43 13.86
C ASN A 6 -5.88 8.01 15.15
N HIS A 7 -5.93 7.28 16.27
CA HIS A 7 -5.27 7.63 17.53
C HIS A 7 -3.90 6.94 17.69
N GLY A 8 -3.47 6.16 16.69
CA GLY A 8 -2.23 5.40 16.71
C GLY A 8 -2.33 4.08 17.47
N GLY A 9 -3.52 3.67 17.91
CA GLY A 9 -3.81 2.38 18.52
C GLY A 9 -3.62 1.25 17.51
N TRP A 10 -2.99 0.15 17.93
CA TRP A 10 -2.75 -0.98 17.06
C TRP A 10 -4.05 -1.76 16.79
N ILE A 11 -4.37 -1.95 15.51
CA ILE A 11 -5.53 -2.75 15.07
C ILE A 11 -5.09 -4.18 14.75
N ILE A 12 -4.10 -4.32 13.86
CA ILE A 12 -3.60 -5.62 13.42
C ILE A 12 -2.17 -5.52 12.87
N GLY A 13 -1.41 -6.58 13.06
CA GLY A 13 -0.10 -6.80 12.45
C GLY A 13 -0.18 -7.92 11.43
N PHE A 14 0.60 -7.81 10.36
CA PHE A 14 0.59 -8.80 9.28
C PHE A 14 2.00 -8.98 8.70
N SER A 15 2.22 -10.16 8.13
CA SER A 15 3.42 -10.51 7.38
C SER A 15 3.04 -11.28 6.11
N HIS A 16 3.83 -11.12 5.06
CA HIS A 16 3.61 -11.76 3.77
C HIS A 16 4.91 -12.44 3.32
N LEU A 17 4.85 -13.75 3.08
CA LEU A 17 5.95 -14.51 2.51
C LEU A 17 5.96 -14.34 0.99
N LEU A 18 6.85 -13.49 0.47
CA LEU A 18 6.89 -13.10 -0.95
C LEU A 18 7.83 -13.96 -1.83
N GLY A 19 8.60 -14.86 -1.24
CA GLY A 19 9.62 -15.63 -1.97
C GLY A 19 10.73 -14.71 -2.54
N LYS A 20 11.12 -14.94 -3.80
CA LYS A 20 12.15 -14.13 -4.47
C LYS A 20 11.54 -12.86 -5.04
N CYS A 21 11.85 -11.73 -4.40
CA CYS A 21 11.47 -10.40 -4.85
C CYS A 21 12.59 -9.39 -4.57
N SER A 22 12.55 -8.25 -5.24
CA SER A 22 13.38 -7.10 -4.93
C SER A 22 12.90 -6.38 -3.67
N ILE A 23 13.76 -5.53 -3.08
CA ILE A 23 13.40 -4.71 -1.91
C ILE A 23 12.21 -3.79 -2.24
N LEU A 24 12.22 -3.16 -3.43
CA LEU A 24 11.11 -2.33 -3.88
C LEU A 24 9.80 -3.12 -4.01
N GLU A 25 9.85 -4.31 -4.59
CA GLU A 25 8.66 -5.17 -4.69
C GLU A 25 8.14 -5.55 -3.31
N ALA A 26 9.02 -5.88 -2.35
CA ALA A 26 8.62 -6.21 -0.99
C ALA A 26 7.89 -5.06 -0.30
N GLU A 27 8.38 -3.83 -0.46
CA GLU A 27 7.73 -2.62 0.07
C GLU A 27 6.38 -2.37 -0.59
N LEU A 28 6.30 -2.47 -1.92
CA LEU A 28 5.05 -2.28 -2.66
C LEU A 28 3.99 -3.34 -2.30
N TRP A 29 4.39 -4.60 -2.10
CA TRP A 29 3.50 -5.65 -1.60
C TRP A 29 2.98 -5.33 -0.20
N GLY A 30 3.85 -4.87 0.71
CA GLY A 30 3.43 -4.47 2.05
C GLY A 30 2.40 -3.33 2.04
N ILE A 31 2.51 -2.40 1.09
CA ILE A 31 1.53 -1.32 0.87
C ILE A 31 0.22 -1.89 0.33
N LEU A 32 0.28 -2.77 -0.67
CA LEU A 32 -0.92 -3.40 -1.24
C LEU A 32 -1.70 -4.21 -0.18
N ASP A 33 -0.99 -5.02 0.61
CA ASP A 33 -1.61 -5.80 1.70
C ASP A 33 -2.28 -4.88 2.73
N SER A 34 -1.64 -3.76 3.08
CA SER A 34 -2.21 -2.77 3.99
C SER A 34 -3.51 -2.19 3.44
N LEU A 35 -3.53 -1.84 2.15
CA LEU A 35 -4.70 -1.26 1.49
C LEU A 35 -5.85 -2.26 1.38
N ALA A 36 -5.56 -3.51 1.02
CA ALA A 36 -6.57 -4.57 0.96
C ALA A 36 -7.23 -4.79 2.33
N LEU A 37 -6.43 -4.82 3.40
CA LEU A 37 -6.94 -4.95 4.76
C LEU A 37 -7.78 -3.74 5.19
N VAL A 38 -7.40 -2.52 4.82
CA VAL A 38 -8.18 -1.31 5.13
C VAL A 38 -9.54 -1.34 4.41
N GLN A 39 -9.57 -1.75 3.14
CA GLN A 39 -10.82 -1.89 2.39
C GLN A 39 -11.74 -2.97 2.98
N GLU A 40 -11.20 -4.12 3.38
CA GLU A 40 -11.97 -5.17 4.07
C GLU A 40 -12.64 -4.63 5.35
N LYS A 41 -11.96 -3.71 6.04
CA LYS A 41 -12.46 -3.04 7.25
C LYS A 41 -13.35 -1.81 6.96
N GLN A 42 -13.70 -1.53 5.70
CA GLN A 42 -14.52 -0.37 5.30
C GLN A 42 -13.90 0.95 5.76
N GLY A 43 -12.56 1.05 5.71
CA GLY A 43 -11.86 2.29 6.02
C GLY A 43 -11.85 3.25 4.85
N ASN A 44 -12.44 4.43 5.03
CA ASN A 44 -12.60 5.44 3.97
C ASN A 44 -11.45 6.46 3.93
N LYS A 45 -10.46 6.34 4.82
CA LYS A 45 -9.29 7.23 4.83
C LYS A 45 -8.08 6.50 5.37
N VAL A 46 -7.02 6.50 4.59
CA VAL A 46 -5.77 5.81 4.93
C VAL A 46 -4.59 6.77 4.85
N LEU A 47 -3.70 6.68 5.84
CA LEU A 47 -2.36 7.25 5.78
C LEU A 47 -1.37 6.09 5.64
N ILE A 48 -0.71 5.99 4.48
CA ILE A 48 0.33 4.99 4.27
C ILE A 48 1.66 5.57 4.73
N GLN A 49 2.34 4.85 5.62
CA GLN A 49 3.69 5.20 6.06
C GLN A 49 4.67 4.09 5.63
N THR A 50 5.66 4.45 4.82
CA THR A 50 6.79 3.60 4.45
C THR A 50 8.09 4.39 4.60
N ASN A 51 9.18 3.71 4.92
CA ASN A 51 10.54 4.28 4.93
C ASN A 51 11.23 4.18 3.55
N SER A 52 10.55 3.61 2.55
CA SER A 52 11.07 3.46 1.20
C SER A 52 10.71 4.66 0.33
N LEU A 53 11.67 5.59 0.20
CA LEU A 53 11.54 6.72 -0.73
C LEU A 53 11.31 6.26 -2.17
N GLU A 54 11.89 5.11 -2.55
CA GLU A 54 11.71 4.51 -3.87
C GLU A 54 10.25 4.07 -4.09
N ALA A 55 9.62 3.45 -3.10
CA ALA A 55 8.20 3.07 -3.17
C ALA A 55 7.29 4.31 -3.27
N ILE A 56 7.59 5.38 -2.50
CA ILE A 56 6.85 6.65 -2.57
C ILE A 56 6.91 7.21 -4.00
N LYS A 57 8.12 7.32 -4.57
CA LYS A 57 8.30 7.82 -5.95
C LYS A 57 7.61 6.92 -6.97
N ALA A 58 7.75 5.60 -6.85
CA ALA A 58 7.12 4.66 -7.76
C ALA A 58 5.59 4.81 -7.80
N ILE A 59 4.95 5.06 -6.64
CA ILE A 59 3.50 5.29 -6.55
C ILE A 59 3.14 6.69 -7.06
N GLN A 60 3.90 7.74 -6.72
CA GLN A 60 3.59 9.11 -7.16
C GLN A 60 3.80 9.31 -8.67
N ASP A 61 4.94 8.88 -9.20
CA ASP A 61 5.32 9.07 -10.61
C ASP A 61 4.43 8.27 -11.56
N SER A 62 3.84 7.18 -11.09
CA SER A 62 2.91 6.35 -11.86
C SER A 62 1.49 6.89 -11.96
N VAL A 63 1.14 7.90 -11.15
CA VAL A 63 -0.08 8.71 -11.40
C VAL A 63 0.10 9.53 -12.67
N LEU A 64 1.32 10.01 -12.91
CA LEU A 64 1.67 10.89 -14.03
C LEU A 64 2.01 10.12 -15.31
N THR A 65 2.52 8.90 -15.17
CA THR A 65 2.96 8.04 -16.28
C THR A 65 2.29 6.69 -16.15
N SER A 66 1.64 6.19 -17.21
CA SER A 66 0.97 4.88 -17.18
C SER A 66 1.98 3.77 -16.82
N SER A 67 2.07 3.41 -15.54
CA SER A 67 3.06 2.43 -15.07
C SER A 67 2.85 1.09 -15.76
N ARG A 68 3.94 0.39 -16.09
CA ARG A 68 3.87 -0.98 -16.62
C ARG A 68 3.77 -2.04 -15.52
N SER A 69 4.01 -1.68 -14.26
CA SER A 69 3.91 -2.60 -13.13
C SER A 69 2.45 -2.85 -12.78
N THR A 70 2.03 -4.12 -12.82
CA THR A 70 0.69 -4.54 -12.38
C THR A 70 0.45 -4.25 -10.90
N LEU A 71 1.49 -4.41 -10.06
CA LEU A 71 1.42 -4.14 -8.62
C LEU A 71 1.08 -2.67 -8.34
N ILE A 72 1.77 -1.75 -9.02
CA ILE A 72 1.53 -0.31 -8.89
C ILE A 72 0.12 0.06 -9.39
N LYS A 73 -0.34 -0.54 -10.50
CA LYS A 73 -1.71 -0.32 -10.99
C LYS A 73 -2.77 -0.74 -9.96
N TRP A 74 -2.54 -1.86 -9.27
CA TRP A 74 -3.44 -2.35 -8.24
C TRP A 74 -3.47 -1.42 -7.03
N ILE A 75 -2.31 -0.97 -6.56
CA ILE A 75 -2.23 0.03 -5.47
C ILE A 75 -3.05 1.28 -5.83
N HIS A 76 -2.90 1.80 -7.05
CA HIS A 76 -3.68 2.95 -7.52
C HIS A 76 -5.18 2.69 -7.60
N HIS A 77 -5.58 1.50 -8.04
CA HIS A 77 -6.99 1.13 -8.07
C HIS A 77 -7.59 1.15 -6.65
N LEU A 78 -6.87 0.59 -5.67
CA LEU A 78 -7.37 0.57 -4.29
C LEU A 78 -7.39 1.96 -3.65
N LEU A 79 -6.41 2.82 -3.96
CA LEU A 79 -6.37 4.19 -3.45
C LEU A 79 -7.55 5.02 -3.96
N LYS A 80 -7.94 4.88 -5.23
CA LYS A 80 -9.12 5.59 -5.78
C LYS A 80 -10.42 5.19 -5.10
N ASN A 81 -10.59 3.90 -4.82
CA ASN A 81 -11.81 3.40 -4.15
C ASN A 81 -11.91 3.83 -2.67
N VAL A 82 -10.86 4.41 -2.09
CA VAL A 82 -10.88 4.97 -0.73
C VAL A 82 -11.31 6.44 -0.75
N GLU A 83 -11.28 7.12 -1.90
CA GLU A 83 -11.65 8.55 -2.01
C GLU A 83 -13.15 8.80 -2.24
N ASP A 84 -13.93 7.77 -2.59
CA ASP A 84 -15.39 7.80 -2.79
C ASP A 84 -16.17 7.42 -1.51
#